data_AF-A0A1Y1UVX1-F1
#
_entry.id   AF-A0A1Y1UVX1-F1
#
_cell.length_a   1.000
_cell.length_b   1.000
_cell.length_c   1.000
_cell.angle_alpha   90.00
_cell.angle_beta   90.00
_cell.angle_gamma   90.00
#
_symmetry.space_group_name_H-M   'P 1'
#
loop_
_entity.id
_entity.type
_entity.pdbx_description
1 polymer ?
#
loop_
_entity_poly.entity_id
_entity_poly.type
_entity_poly.pdbx_seq_one_letter_code
_entity_poly.pdbx_strand_id
1 'polypeptide(L)'
;MPIGNYYNIKSSYDAKCLSYSNNKLSVNYCDNSQNMQFSIMNGNICSRNSSYCLNSKFQIKPTIINPARYQYLTCSSNYIKAGYNCCRNQYAKVEKVDNYGNWAKENGEWCGIGYERCSFEVLGYHCCSSVNPNKCIHSNGVLNDNITLNECDYSEYFLWDVPYTHDDYFHLKFNNDHCLMLADDLSLILGICGNERTKFYRNSNYIMSPLYKNMCITLDTNNTLVMTDCNEFNNNTQLYYFNLWNENSIELNDN
;
A
#
# COMPACT_ATOMS: atom_id res chain seq x y z
N MET A 1 -6.49 7.63 37.46
CA MET A 1 -6.29 7.81 36.00
C MET A 1 -6.59 6.47 35.35
N PRO A 2 -7.41 6.39 34.30
CA PRO A 2 -7.63 5.10 33.66
C PRO A 2 -6.31 4.64 33.04
N ILE A 3 -5.85 3.45 33.45
CA ILE A 3 -4.73 2.74 32.84
C ILE A 3 -5.30 2.14 31.56
N GLY A 4 -5.17 2.86 30.45
CA GLY A 4 -5.63 2.43 29.14
C GLY A 4 -4.49 2.50 28.12
N ASN A 5 -4.47 1.58 27.17
CA ASN A 5 -3.57 1.66 26.03
C ASN A 5 -3.94 2.90 25.20
N TYR A 6 -2.93 3.70 24.87
CA TYR A 6 -3.07 4.87 24.01
C TYR A 6 -2.40 4.61 22.66
N TYR A 7 -3.03 5.12 21.61
CA TYR A 7 -2.64 4.93 20.23
C TYR A 7 -2.56 6.29 19.54
N ASN A 8 -1.59 6.42 18.64
CA ASN A 8 -1.57 7.53 17.70
C ASN A 8 -2.45 7.15 16.50
N ILE A 9 -3.31 8.06 16.07
CA ILE A 9 -4.13 7.86 14.87
C ILE A 9 -3.41 8.53 13.71
N LYS A 10 -2.80 7.71 12.85
CA LYS A 10 -2.00 8.17 11.71
C LYS A 10 -2.80 8.10 10.43
N SER A 11 -2.76 9.20 9.67
CA SER A 11 -3.27 9.31 8.31
C SER A 11 -2.46 8.41 7.39
N SER A 12 -3.14 7.50 6.68
CA SER A 12 -2.52 6.69 5.61
C SER A 12 -2.11 7.54 4.39
N TYR A 13 -2.67 8.73 4.25
CA TYR A 13 -2.46 9.63 3.11
C TYR A 13 -1.13 10.40 3.17
N ASP A 14 -0.81 11.00 4.32
CA ASP A 14 0.37 11.88 4.48
C ASP A 14 1.22 11.53 5.70
N ALA A 15 0.98 10.37 6.32
CA ALA A 15 1.68 9.89 7.50
C ALA A 15 1.63 10.85 8.71
N LYS A 16 0.73 11.84 8.71
CA LYS A 16 0.52 12.77 9.81
C LYS A 16 -0.44 12.20 10.84
N CYS A 17 -0.30 12.63 12.08
CA CYS A 17 -1.12 12.15 13.18
C CYS A 17 -2.27 13.12 13.47
N LEU A 18 -3.41 12.54 13.83
CA LEU A 18 -4.48 13.25 14.48
C LEU A 18 -3.94 13.84 15.78
N SER A 19 -4.23 15.12 16.00
CA SER A 19 -3.85 15.86 17.19
C SER A 19 -5.08 16.58 17.71
N TYR A 20 -5.18 16.68 19.02
CA TYR A 20 -6.25 17.39 19.70
C TYR A 20 -5.68 18.44 20.64
N SER A 21 -5.92 19.72 20.33
CA SER A 21 -5.53 20.84 21.18
C SER A 21 -6.54 21.98 21.08
N ASN A 22 -6.69 22.76 22.16
CA ASN A 22 -7.59 23.93 22.20
C ASN A 22 -9.02 23.64 21.71
N ASN A 23 -9.60 22.52 22.14
CA ASN A 23 -10.93 22.06 21.71
C ASN A 23 -11.09 21.82 20.20
N LYS A 24 -9.99 21.66 19.46
CA LYS A 24 -9.99 21.45 18.01
C LYS A 24 -9.19 20.21 17.63
N LEU A 25 -9.70 19.48 16.65
CA LEU A 25 -8.97 18.42 15.96
C LEU A 25 -8.16 19.01 14.81
N SER A 26 -6.90 18.62 14.72
CA SER A 26 -6.01 18.97 13.63
C SER A 26 -5.20 17.76 13.20
N VAL A 27 -4.58 17.83 12.03
CA VAL A 27 -3.64 16.82 11.53
C VAL A 27 -2.27 17.46 11.47
N ASN A 28 -1.30 16.92 12.22
CA ASN A 28 0.05 17.45 12.38
C ASN A 28 1.10 16.35 12.18
N TYR A 29 2.37 16.71 12.05
CA TYR A 29 3.44 15.70 12.05
C TYR A 29 3.36 14.86 13.32
N CYS A 30 3.51 13.54 13.16
CA CYS A 30 3.46 12.63 14.29
C CYS A 30 4.60 12.93 15.27
N ASP A 31 4.23 13.20 16.51
CA ASP A 31 5.13 13.18 17.65
C ASP A 31 4.51 12.33 18.76
N ASN A 32 5.29 12.05 19.82
CA ASN A 32 4.83 11.28 20.98
C ASN A 32 4.15 12.16 22.04
N SER A 33 3.57 13.29 21.63
CA SER A 33 2.90 14.21 22.55
C SER A 33 1.55 13.65 23.03
N GLN A 34 1.14 14.06 24.22
CA GLN A 34 -0.11 13.59 24.84
C GLN A 34 -1.36 14.01 24.04
N ASN A 35 -1.27 15.10 23.27
CA ASN A 35 -2.34 15.58 22.38
C ASN A 35 -2.53 14.72 21.13
N MET A 36 -1.60 13.81 20.82
CA MET A 36 -1.73 12.86 19.70
C MET A 36 -2.10 11.44 20.17
N GLN A 37 -2.28 11.26 21.48
CA GLN A 37 -2.61 9.98 22.09
C GLN A 37 -4.12 9.85 22.26
N PHE A 38 -4.69 8.78 21.72
CA PHE A 38 -6.10 8.46 21.77
C PHE A 38 -6.32 7.07 22.36
N SER A 39 -7.45 6.87 23.00
CA SER A 39 -7.90 5.59 23.56
C SER A 39 -9.22 5.20 22.91
N ILE A 40 -9.50 3.91 22.79
CA ILE A 40 -10.77 3.40 22.30
C ILE A 40 -11.56 2.92 23.51
N MET A 41 -12.66 3.60 23.83
CA MET A 41 -13.54 3.27 24.95
C MET A 41 -14.95 3.04 24.43
N ASN A 42 -15.47 1.82 24.55
CA ASN A 42 -16.82 1.43 24.10
C ASN A 42 -17.07 1.83 22.62
N GLY A 43 -16.10 1.55 21.74
CA GLY A 43 -16.14 1.90 20.32
C GLY A 43 -15.86 3.38 20.00
N ASN A 44 -15.64 4.22 21.01
CA ASN A 44 -15.39 5.65 20.83
C ASN A 44 -13.92 5.97 20.95
N ILE A 45 -13.41 6.71 19.96
CA ILE A 45 -12.06 7.26 20.00
C ILE A 45 -12.09 8.50 20.88
N CYS A 46 -11.28 8.51 21.94
CA CYS A 46 -11.19 9.60 22.90
C CYS A 46 -9.76 10.06 23.03
N SER A 47 -9.51 11.37 23.11
CA SER A 47 -8.18 11.87 23.44
C SER A 47 -7.74 11.36 24.82
N ARG A 48 -6.45 11.34 25.08
CA ARG A 48 -5.86 10.86 26.35
C ARG A 48 -6.49 11.48 27.59
N ASN A 49 -7.02 12.70 27.49
CA ASN A 49 -7.70 13.38 28.60
C ASN A 49 -9.11 12.82 28.88
N SER A 50 -9.60 11.80 28.15
CA SER A 50 -10.90 11.11 28.28
C SER A 50 -12.16 11.99 28.18
N SER A 51 -12.01 13.31 28.29
CA SER A 51 -13.07 14.31 28.32
C SER A 51 -13.60 14.66 26.92
N TYR A 52 -12.92 14.16 25.88
CA TYR A 52 -13.18 14.52 24.48
C TYR A 52 -13.13 13.28 23.60
N CYS A 53 -14.33 12.78 23.27
CA CYS A 53 -14.55 11.62 22.42
C CYS A 53 -15.19 12.02 21.09
N LEU A 54 -14.82 11.31 20.03
CA LEU A 54 -15.22 11.57 18.64
C LEU A 54 -16.67 11.17 18.29
N ASN A 55 -17.51 10.87 19.27
CA ASN A 55 -18.84 10.29 19.06
C ASN A 55 -20.01 11.27 19.29
N SER A 56 -19.83 12.36 20.06
CA SER A 56 -21.01 13.12 20.55
C SER A 56 -20.83 14.64 20.65
N LYS A 57 -19.59 15.17 20.72
CA LYS A 57 -19.33 16.63 20.67
C LYS A 57 -18.75 17.12 19.35
N PHE A 58 -18.12 16.23 18.58
CA PHE A 58 -17.58 16.53 17.27
C PHE A 58 -18.36 15.69 16.27
N GLN A 59 -19.24 16.31 15.48
CA GLN A 59 -19.75 15.64 14.29
C GLN A 59 -18.57 15.43 13.35
N ILE A 60 -17.99 14.23 13.35
CA ILE A 60 -17.16 13.78 12.24
C ILE A 60 -18.14 13.55 11.10
N LYS A 61 -18.38 14.58 10.31
CA LYS A 61 -18.92 14.36 8.97
C LYS A 61 -17.77 13.77 8.18
N PRO A 62 -17.81 12.48 7.77
CA PRO A 62 -16.90 11.99 6.76
C PRO A 62 -17.12 12.88 5.54
N THR A 63 -16.24 13.86 5.41
CA THR A 63 -16.20 14.68 4.23
C THR A 63 -15.36 13.83 3.31
N ILE A 64 -15.96 13.28 2.26
CA ILE A 64 -15.19 12.89 1.09
C ILE A 64 -14.45 14.17 0.75
N ILE A 65 -13.18 14.24 1.16
CA ILE A 65 -12.36 15.35 0.77
C ILE A 65 -12.20 15.07 -0.72
N ASN A 66 -13.03 15.73 -1.51
CA ASN A 66 -12.75 15.94 -2.91
C ASN A 66 -12.27 17.38 -2.95
N PRO A 67 -11.01 17.65 -2.59
CA PRO A 67 -10.51 19.00 -2.73
C PRO A 67 -10.55 19.28 -4.22
N ALA A 68 -11.24 20.33 -4.65
CA ALA A 68 -11.13 20.81 -6.03
C ALA A 68 -9.65 21.07 -6.44
N ARG A 69 -8.77 21.24 -5.44
CA ARG A 69 -7.30 21.29 -5.56
C ARG A 69 -6.61 19.95 -5.87
N TYR A 70 -7.26 18.83 -5.60
CA TYR A 70 -6.69 17.49 -5.60
C TYR A 70 -7.55 16.44 -6.34
N GLN A 71 -8.40 16.89 -7.27
CA GLN A 71 -8.89 16.06 -8.40
C GLN A 71 -7.74 15.32 -9.14
N TYR A 72 -6.50 15.75 -8.90
CA TYR A 72 -5.26 15.23 -9.46
C TYR A 72 -4.43 14.38 -8.49
N LEU A 73 -4.94 14.01 -7.31
CA LEU A 73 -4.23 13.11 -6.38
C LEU A 73 -3.99 11.70 -6.90
N THR A 74 -4.57 11.37 -8.05
CA THR A 74 -4.20 10.21 -8.83
C THR A 74 -2.73 10.28 -9.30
N CYS A 75 -2.06 11.42 -9.24
CA CYS A 75 -0.77 11.71 -9.87
C CYS A 75 0.43 11.71 -8.91
N SER A 76 1.57 11.19 -9.39
CA SER A 76 2.84 11.18 -8.63
C SER A 76 3.22 12.56 -8.11
N SER A 77 3.64 12.64 -6.85
CA SER A 77 4.27 13.85 -6.30
C SER A 77 5.56 14.26 -7.04
N ASN A 78 6.16 13.32 -7.80
CA ASN A 78 7.37 13.56 -8.58
C ASN A 78 7.12 14.52 -9.76
N TYR A 79 5.96 14.46 -10.42
CA TYR A 79 5.62 15.38 -11.50
C TYR A 79 5.50 16.82 -11.00
N ILE A 80 4.82 17.00 -9.87
CA ILE A 80 4.61 18.31 -9.24
C ILE A 80 5.95 18.89 -8.78
N LYS A 81 6.82 18.08 -8.18
CA LYS A 81 8.19 18.50 -7.79
C LYS A 81 9.03 18.92 -9.00
N ALA A 82 8.84 18.27 -10.15
CA ALA A 82 9.50 18.62 -11.40
C ALA A 82 8.84 19.80 -12.14
N GLY A 83 7.77 20.39 -11.59
CA GLY A 83 7.08 21.55 -12.16
C GLY A 83 6.00 21.20 -13.20
N TYR A 84 5.60 19.93 -13.31
CA TYR A 84 4.60 19.47 -14.27
C TYR A 84 3.24 19.25 -13.62
N ASN A 85 2.21 19.57 -14.39
CA ASN A 85 0.83 19.29 -14.02
C ASN A 85 0.47 17.83 -14.29
N CYS A 86 -0.62 17.40 -13.70
CA CYS A 86 -1.19 16.09 -13.95
C CYS A 86 -2.21 16.16 -15.06
N CYS A 87 -2.35 15.06 -15.81
CA CYS A 87 -3.31 15.02 -16.91
C CYS A 87 -4.75 15.10 -16.39
N ARG A 88 -5.47 16.12 -16.86
CA ARG A 88 -6.87 16.36 -16.50
C ARG A 88 -7.80 15.34 -17.13
N ASN A 89 -7.51 14.95 -18.36
CA ASN A 89 -8.20 13.88 -19.06
C ASN A 89 -7.83 12.55 -18.40
N GLN A 90 -8.86 11.86 -17.90
CA GLN A 90 -8.73 10.53 -17.33
C GLN A 90 -8.37 9.43 -18.34
N TYR A 91 -8.50 9.73 -19.63
CA TYR A 91 -8.21 8.85 -20.74
C TYR A 91 -7.03 9.37 -21.59
N ALA A 92 -6.14 10.16 -20.99
CA ALA A 92 -4.97 10.71 -21.68
C ALA A 92 -4.09 9.55 -22.21
N LYS A 93 -3.83 9.55 -23.52
CA LYS A 93 -3.00 8.54 -24.16
C LYS A 93 -1.54 8.73 -23.75
N VAL A 94 -0.87 7.63 -23.38
CA VAL A 94 0.56 7.65 -23.06
C VAL A 94 1.34 7.99 -24.34
N GLU A 95 2.08 9.09 -24.27
CA GLU A 95 2.97 9.58 -25.34
C GLU A 95 4.43 9.25 -25.03
N LYS A 96 4.79 9.20 -23.75
CA LYS A 96 6.17 8.94 -23.30
C LYS A 96 6.19 8.30 -21.91
N VAL A 97 7.17 7.44 -21.67
CA VAL A 97 7.47 6.85 -20.36
C VAL A 97 8.92 7.15 -20.01
N ASP A 98 9.18 7.62 -18.79
CA ASP A 98 10.54 7.82 -18.26
C ASP A 98 10.58 7.61 -16.73
N ASN A 99 11.71 7.94 -16.10
CA ASN A 99 11.97 7.72 -14.67
C ASN A 99 11.02 8.50 -13.74
N TYR A 100 10.32 9.52 -14.22
CA TYR A 100 9.27 10.22 -13.45
C TYR A 100 7.91 9.50 -13.55
N GLY A 101 7.69 8.75 -14.64
CA GLY A 101 6.55 7.86 -14.88
C GLY A 101 5.97 8.00 -16.30
N ASN A 102 4.66 7.81 -16.42
CA ASN A 102 3.91 7.92 -17.69
C ASN A 102 3.50 9.37 -17.99
N TRP A 103 3.62 9.78 -19.25
CA TRP A 103 3.35 11.15 -19.70
C TRP A 103 2.38 11.17 -20.87
N ALA A 104 1.52 12.20 -20.90
CA ALA A 104 0.73 12.56 -22.06
C ALA A 104 0.94 14.03 -22.42
N LYS A 105 0.35 14.44 -23.55
CA LYS A 105 0.21 15.84 -23.89
C LYS A 105 -1.24 16.27 -23.82
N GLU A 106 -1.51 17.33 -23.07
CA GLU A 106 -2.81 18.00 -23.03
C GLU A 106 -2.64 19.44 -23.46
N ASN A 107 -3.42 19.87 -24.47
CA ASN A 107 -3.30 21.21 -25.04
C ASN A 107 -1.88 21.58 -25.50
N GLY A 108 -1.08 20.59 -25.89
CA GLY A 108 0.31 20.77 -26.32
C GLY A 108 1.36 20.77 -25.19
N GLU A 109 0.94 20.71 -23.93
CA GLU A 109 1.83 20.69 -22.76
C GLU A 109 1.98 19.29 -22.17
N TRP A 110 3.15 19.01 -21.58
CA TRP A 110 3.40 17.75 -20.89
C TRP A 110 2.65 17.67 -19.57
N CYS A 111 1.99 16.54 -19.35
CA CYS A 111 1.33 16.23 -18.09
C CYS A 111 1.66 14.80 -17.62
N GLY A 112 1.73 14.61 -16.31
CA GLY A 112 1.93 13.30 -15.67
C GLY A 112 0.61 12.53 -15.56
N ILE A 113 0.62 11.26 -15.98
CA ILE A 113 -0.53 10.37 -15.87
C ILE A 113 -0.51 9.72 -14.49
N GLY A 114 -1.66 9.72 -13.81
CA GLY A 114 -1.76 9.20 -12.46
C GLY A 114 -1.70 7.67 -12.29
N TYR A 115 -1.16 7.22 -11.15
CA TYR A 115 -0.98 5.81 -10.77
C TYR A 115 -2.27 5.07 -10.40
N GLU A 116 -3.37 5.76 -10.14
CA GLU A 116 -4.68 5.11 -9.91
C GLU A 116 -5.46 4.85 -11.21
N ARG A 117 -4.86 5.07 -12.38
CA ARG A 117 -5.53 4.81 -13.66
C ARG A 117 -5.06 3.51 -14.27
N CYS A 118 -5.94 2.53 -14.23
CA CYS A 118 -5.87 1.34 -15.04
C CYS A 118 -6.19 1.68 -16.49
N SER A 119 -5.15 1.93 -17.28
CA SER A 119 -5.25 2.35 -18.69
C SER A 119 -5.96 1.36 -19.64
N PHE A 120 -6.44 0.21 -19.15
CA PHE A 120 -7.02 -0.87 -19.96
C PHE A 120 -8.53 -1.11 -19.73
N GLU A 121 -9.15 -0.45 -18.76
CA GLU A 121 -10.60 -0.58 -18.51
C GLU A 121 -11.45 -0.03 -19.67
N VAL A 122 -10.93 0.99 -20.35
CA VAL A 122 -11.50 1.59 -21.56
C VAL A 122 -11.56 0.61 -22.74
N LEU A 123 -10.76 -0.46 -22.68
CA LEU A 123 -10.69 -1.54 -23.67
C LEU A 123 -11.31 -2.85 -23.15
N GLY A 124 -11.92 -2.85 -21.95
CA GLY A 124 -12.59 -4.01 -21.37
C GLY A 124 -11.70 -4.98 -20.56
N TYR A 125 -10.50 -4.58 -20.14
CA TYR A 125 -9.63 -5.41 -19.29
C TYR A 125 -9.48 -4.82 -17.88
N HIS A 126 -9.45 -5.68 -16.86
CA HIS A 126 -9.26 -5.29 -15.47
C HIS A 126 -7.84 -4.79 -15.17
N CYS A 127 -7.75 -3.91 -14.18
CA CYS A 127 -6.56 -3.27 -13.66
C CYS A 127 -5.36 -4.19 -13.44
N CYS A 128 -4.21 -3.83 -14.02
CA CYS A 128 -2.92 -4.40 -13.65
C CYS A 128 -1.85 -3.30 -13.57
N SER A 129 -1.37 -3.03 -12.36
CA SER A 129 -0.19 -2.22 -12.12
C SER A 129 1.03 -3.13 -12.06
N SER A 130 1.69 -3.38 -13.20
CA SER A 130 3.10 -3.79 -13.30
C SER A 130 3.46 -3.92 -14.77
N VAL A 131 4.75 -3.76 -15.07
CA VAL A 131 5.36 -3.93 -16.40
C VAL A 131 5.32 -5.40 -16.90
N ASN A 132 4.60 -6.28 -16.20
CA ASN A 132 3.99 -7.49 -16.75
C ASN A 132 2.65 -7.71 -16.04
N PRO A 133 1.49 -7.37 -16.64
CA PRO A 133 0.20 -7.39 -15.97
C PRO A 133 -0.24 -8.78 -15.51
N ASN A 134 0.38 -9.83 -16.04
CA ASN A 134 -0.05 -11.18 -15.76
C ASN A 134 0.82 -11.90 -14.74
N LYS A 135 1.82 -11.29 -14.09
CA LYS A 135 2.67 -12.04 -13.15
C LYS A 135 2.48 -11.65 -11.69
N CYS A 136 2.20 -12.64 -10.85
CA CYS A 136 1.87 -12.51 -9.43
C CYS A 136 2.83 -13.35 -8.57
N ILE A 137 2.99 -12.95 -7.31
CA ILE A 137 3.74 -13.75 -6.32
C ILE A 137 2.95 -15.03 -6.07
N HIS A 138 3.60 -16.16 -6.32
CA HIS A 138 3.03 -17.49 -6.29
C HIS A 138 3.79 -18.39 -5.32
N SER A 139 3.05 -19.20 -4.57
CA SER A 139 3.58 -20.31 -3.81
C SER A 139 2.74 -21.56 -4.08
N ASN A 140 3.37 -22.72 -4.16
CA ASN A 140 2.67 -24.01 -4.26
C ASN A 140 2.06 -24.48 -2.93
N GLY A 141 2.17 -23.70 -1.85
CA GLY A 141 1.66 -24.02 -0.52
C GLY A 141 2.52 -25.00 0.30
N VAL A 142 3.64 -25.47 -0.24
CA VAL A 142 4.57 -26.38 0.43
C VAL A 142 5.58 -25.59 1.26
N LEU A 143 5.75 -25.98 2.53
CA LEU A 143 6.72 -25.34 3.42
C LEU A 143 8.16 -25.58 2.94
N ASN A 144 8.98 -24.55 3.09
CA ASN A 144 10.38 -24.47 2.64
C ASN A 144 10.60 -24.48 1.12
N ASP A 145 9.53 -24.43 0.33
CA ASP A 145 9.65 -24.22 -1.11
C ASP A 145 9.80 -22.74 -1.45
N ASN A 146 10.53 -22.48 -2.53
CA ASN A 146 10.77 -21.14 -3.03
C ASN A 146 9.47 -20.45 -3.44
N ILE A 147 9.41 -19.15 -3.18
CA ILE A 147 8.33 -18.31 -3.68
C ILE A 147 8.75 -17.75 -5.03
N THR A 148 7.85 -17.80 -6.00
CA THR A 148 8.15 -17.46 -7.39
C THR A 148 7.21 -16.40 -7.93
N LEU A 149 7.55 -15.84 -9.09
CA LEU A 149 6.65 -15.03 -9.87
C LEU A 149 6.10 -15.85 -11.04
N ASN A 150 4.78 -16.01 -11.11
CA ASN A 150 4.12 -16.83 -12.12
C ASN A 150 2.88 -16.14 -12.68
N GLU A 151 2.30 -16.68 -13.76
CA GLU A 151 1.10 -16.10 -14.36
C GLU A 151 -0.08 -16.11 -13.36
N CYS A 152 -0.65 -14.94 -13.06
CA CYS A 152 -1.73 -14.72 -12.10
C CYS A 152 -2.97 -15.53 -12.52
N ASP A 153 -3.41 -16.45 -11.68
CA ASP A 153 -4.70 -17.15 -11.84
C ASP A 153 -5.74 -16.78 -10.76
N TYR A 154 -5.35 -15.93 -9.79
CA TYR A 154 -6.16 -15.48 -8.66
C TYR A 154 -6.66 -16.60 -7.73
N SER A 155 -6.09 -17.79 -7.80
CA SER A 155 -6.30 -18.85 -6.82
C SER A 155 -5.65 -18.50 -5.47
N GLU A 156 -5.99 -19.25 -4.44
CA GLU A 156 -5.47 -19.06 -3.08
C GLU A 156 -3.94 -19.21 -2.97
N TYR A 157 -3.29 -19.75 -3.99
CA TYR A 157 -1.83 -19.88 -4.14
C TYR A 157 -1.13 -18.60 -4.63
N PHE A 158 -1.91 -17.63 -5.15
CA PHE A 158 -1.44 -16.33 -5.64
C PHE A 158 -1.94 -15.16 -4.78
N LEU A 159 -2.90 -15.42 -3.90
CA LEU A 159 -3.48 -14.42 -3.01
C LEU A 159 -2.75 -14.42 -1.68
N TRP A 160 -2.43 -13.22 -1.20
CA TRP A 160 -1.74 -13.00 0.06
C TRP A 160 -2.57 -12.06 0.94
N ASP A 161 -2.84 -12.47 2.16
CA ASP A 161 -3.44 -11.61 3.18
C ASP A 161 -2.33 -10.78 3.84
N VAL A 162 -2.42 -9.47 3.68
CA VAL A 162 -1.39 -8.51 4.09
C VAL A 162 -2.04 -7.51 5.04
N PRO A 163 -1.44 -7.26 6.23
CA PRO A 163 -1.93 -6.27 7.17
C PRO A 163 -2.17 -4.92 6.49
N TYR A 164 -3.19 -4.19 6.93
CA TYR A 164 -3.51 -2.87 6.37
C TYR A 164 -2.35 -1.86 6.51
N THR A 165 -1.49 -2.05 7.51
CA THR A 165 -0.26 -1.28 7.73
C THR A 165 0.82 -1.57 6.70
N HIS A 166 0.66 -2.68 5.96
CA HIS A 166 1.69 -3.34 5.17
C HIS A 166 2.96 -3.61 5.99
N ASP A 167 2.79 -3.93 7.26
CA ASP A 167 3.85 -4.17 8.23
C ASP A 167 3.41 -5.39 9.03
N ASP A 168 4.33 -6.35 9.21
CA ASP A 168 4.19 -7.67 9.85
C ASP A 168 4.10 -8.84 8.85
N TYR A 169 3.31 -9.87 9.15
CA TYR A 169 3.25 -11.14 8.42
C TYR A 169 2.46 -11.03 7.12
N PHE A 170 3.00 -11.56 6.02
CA PHE A 170 2.29 -11.66 4.74
C PHE A 170 1.87 -13.11 4.55
N HIS A 171 0.59 -13.38 4.77
CA HIS A 171 0.03 -14.73 4.86
C HIS A 171 -0.41 -15.24 3.49
N LEU A 172 -0.18 -16.51 3.19
CA LEU A 172 -0.73 -17.13 1.99
C LEU A 172 -2.22 -17.42 2.21
N LYS A 173 -3.09 -17.00 1.29
CA LYS A 173 -4.55 -17.19 1.43
C LYS A 173 -4.94 -18.67 1.56
N PHE A 174 -4.22 -19.57 0.89
CA PHE A 174 -4.44 -21.03 0.99
C PHE A 174 -4.29 -21.57 2.43
N ASN A 175 -3.38 -20.99 3.22
CA ASN A 175 -3.24 -21.33 4.64
C ASN A 175 -2.63 -20.15 5.40
N ASN A 176 -3.42 -19.54 6.28
CA ASN A 176 -3.01 -18.37 7.05
C ASN A 176 -1.90 -18.64 8.09
N ASP A 177 -1.57 -19.90 8.41
CA ASP A 177 -0.39 -20.22 9.22
C ASP A 177 0.91 -20.16 8.41
N HIS A 178 0.82 -20.07 7.08
CA HIS A 178 1.95 -20.00 6.17
C HIS A 178 2.22 -18.55 5.75
N CYS A 179 3.48 -18.13 5.84
CA CYS A 179 3.92 -16.78 5.54
C CYS A 179 5.11 -16.76 4.59
N LEU A 180 5.29 -15.63 3.93
CA LEU A 180 6.57 -15.25 3.36
C LEU A 180 7.66 -15.31 4.45
N MET A 181 8.78 -15.97 4.18
CA MET A 181 9.86 -16.16 5.16
C MET A 181 11.23 -16.06 4.52
N LEU A 182 12.17 -15.45 5.22
CA LEU A 182 13.60 -15.53 4.92
C LEU A 182 14.19 -16.86 5.40
N ALA A 183 14.54 -17.74 4.47
CA ALA A 183 15.23 -19.00 4.78
C ALA A 183 16.64 -18.73 5.34
N ASP A 184 17.33 -17.78 4.71
CA ASP A 184 18.68 -17.33 5.03
C ASP A 184 18.76 -15.81 4.85
N ASP A 185 19.95 -15.26 4.56
CA ASP A 185 20.13 -13.81 4.38
C ASP A 185 19.63 -13.30 3.01
N LEU A 186 19.37 -14.20 2.05
CA LEU A 186 19.07 -13.87 0.66
C LEU A 186 17.79 -14.56 0.14
N SER A 187 17.51 -15.79 0.53
CA SER A 187 16.47 -16.63 -0.09
C SER A 187 15.12 -16.46 0.61
N LEU A 188 14.04 -16.29 -0.17
CA LEU A 188 12.67 -16.31 0.34
C LEU A 188 11.93 -17.61 0.01
N ILE A 189 11.28 -18.16 1.02
CA ILE A 189 10.52 -19.41 0.97
C ILE A 189 9.16 -19.23 1.65
N LEU A 190 8.26 -20.20 1.47
CA LEU A 190 7.07 -20.31 2.30
C LEU A 190 7.44 -20.94 3.65
N GLY A 191 7.16 -20.24 4.75
CA GLY A 191 7.46 -20.70 6.11
C GLY A 191 6.25 -20.65 7.03
N ILE A 192 6.44 -21.04 8.29
CA ILE A 192 5.42 -20.88 9.33
C ILE A 192 5.54 -19.47 9.92
N CYS A 193 4.43 -18.75 9.97
CA CYS A 193 4.37 -17.40 10.56
C CYS A 193 4.79 -17.41 12.05
N GLY A 194 5.35 -16.31 12.54
CA GLY A 194 5.52 -16.09 13.99
C GLY A 194 6.93 -15.81 14.48
N ASN A 195 7.92 -15.69 13.59
CA ASN A 195 9.29 -15.28 13.94
C ASN A 195 9.71 -14.00 13.19
N GLU A 196 10.84 -13.40 13.57
CA GLU A 196 11.34 -12.16 12.94
C GLU A 196 11.73 -12.34 11.47
N ARG A 197 12.03 -13.57 11.02
CA ARG A 197 12.32 -13.89 9.60
C ARG A 197 11.04 -13.94 8.73
N THR A 198 9.87 -13.97 9.35
CA THR A 198 8.56 -13.94 8.66
C THR A 198 7.92 -12.55 8.61
N LYS A 199 8.59 -11.52 9.16
CA LYS A 199 8.08 -10.15 9.18
C LYS A 199 8.63 -9.35 8.00
N PHE A 200 7.74 -8.62 7.34
CA PHE A 200 8.08 -7.72 6.25
C PHE A 200 7.32 -6.42 6.40
N TYR A 201 7.86 -5.35 5.82
CA TYR A 201 7.17 -4.08 5.77
C TYR A 201 7.33 -3.42 4.42
N ARG A 202 6.32 -2.65 4.04
CA ARG A 202 6.33 -1.86 2.81
C ARG A 202 6.93 -0.49 3.07
N ASN A 203 7.93 -0.13 2.26
CA ASN A 203 8.42 1.24 2.17
C ASN A 203 8.27 1.72 0.73
N SER A 204 7.30 2.61 0.49
CA SER A 204 6.90 3.02 -0.86
C SER A 204 6.48 1.82 -1.72
N ASN A 205 7.22 1.46 -2.77
CA ASN A 205 6.91 0.30 -3.63
C ASN A 205 7.80 -0.91 -3.35
N TYR A 206 8.65 -0.82 -2.33
CA TYR A 206 9.52 -1.90 -1.91
C TYR A 206 8.90 -2.68 -0.77
N ILE A 207 9.15 -3.99 -0.78
CA ILE A 207 8.92 -4.86 0.37
C ILE A 207 10.28 -5.13 0.99
N MET A 208 10.40 -4.85 2.29
CA MET A 208 11.66 -4.86 3.03
C MET A 208 11.55 -5.79 4.24
N SER A 209 12.69 -6.31 4.69
CA SER A 209 12.78 -7.05 5.95
C SER A 209 13.29 -6.14 7.07
N PRO A 210 12.74 -6.24 8.30
CA PRO A 210 13.26 -5.50 9.45
C PRO A 210 14.62 -6.04 9.95
N LEU A 211 15.01 -7.25 9.54
CA LEU A 211 16.26 -7.89 9.97
C LEU A 211 17.50 -7.25 9.34
N TYR A 212 17.38 -6.75 8.12
CA TYR A 212 18.51 -6.24 7.35
C TYR A 212 18.24 -4.81 6.89
N LYS A 213 19.23 -3.95 7.11
CA LYS A 213 19.14 -2.54 6.70
C LYS A 213 19.23 -2.45 5.18
N ASN A 214 18.27 -1.75 4.57
CA ASN A 214 18.27 -1.44 3.14
C ASN A 214 18.24 -2.67 2.21
N MET A 215 17.63 -3.77 2.65
CA MET A 215 17.37 -4.91 1.77
C MET A 215 15.92 -4.95 1.33
N CYS A 216 15.73 -5.19 0.03
CA CYS A 216 14.45 -5.24 -0.65
C CYS A 216 14.29 -6.60 -1.33
N ILE A 217 13.05 -7.09 -1.39
CA ILE A 217 12.71 -8.25 -2.22
C ILE A 217 12.97 -7.87 -3.69
N THR A 218 13.55 -8.78 -4.45
CA THR A 218 13.73 -8.74 -5.90
C THR A 218 13.46 -10.12 -6.49
N LEU A 219 13.48 -10.20 -7.82
CA LEU A 219 13.53 -11.46 -8.55
C LEU A 219 14.96 -11.78 -8.99
N ASP A 220 15.33 -13.05 -8.88
CA ASP A 220 16.53 -13.59 -9.52
C ASP A 220 16.27 -13.95 -10.99
N THR A 221 17.27 -14.53 -11.66
CA THR A 221 17.16 -14.96 -13.07
C THR A 221 16.13 -16.07 -13.31
N ASN A 222 15.71 -16.78 -12.27
CA ASN A 222 14.74 -17.87 -12.33
C ASN A 222 13.32 -17.42 -11.92
N ASN A 223 13.08 -16.11 -11.76
CA ASN A 223 11.84 -15.55 -11.22
C ASN A 223 11.51 -16.04 -9.80
N THR A 224 12.52 -16.39 -9.01
CA THR A 224 12.37 -16.68 -7.58
C THR A 224 12.58 -15.40 -6.77
N LEU A 225 11.86 -15.27 -5.66
CA LEU A 225 12.00 -14.11 -4.77
C LEU A 225 13.27 -14.26 -3.93
N VAL A 226 14.10 -13.22 -3.97
CA VAL A 226 15.34 -13.11 -3.20
C VAL A 226 15.49 -11.71 -2.61
N MET A 227 16.33 -11.52 -1.61
CA MET A 227 16.67 -10.21 -1.06
C MET A 227 17.95 -9.68 -1.70
N THR A 228 17.93 -8.40 -2.07
CA THR A 228 19.13 -7.66 -2.49
C THR A 228 19.09 -6.25 -1.93
N ASP A 229 20.18 -5.51 -2.06
CA ASP A 229 20.18 -4.09 -1.74
C ASP A 229 19.08 -3.37 -2.53
N CYS A 230 18.32 -2.54 -1.82
CA CYS A 230 17.32 -1.68 -2.42
C CYS A 230 17.98 -0.75 -3.44
N ASN A 231 17.52 -0.82 -4.70
CA ASN A 231 18.06 -0.04 -5.78
C ASN A 231 16.93 0.69 -6.53
N GLU A 232 16.89 2.01 -6.36
CA GLU A 232 15.91 2.90 -6.99
C GLU A 232 16.01 2.96 -8.53
N PHE A 233 17.11 2.48 -9.09
CA PHE A 233 17.36 2.45 -10.53
C PHE A 233 17.23 1.04 -11.15
N ASN A 234 16.81 0.04 -10.37
CA ASN A 234 16.64 -1.33 -10.88
C ASN A 234 15.38 -1.43 -11.78
N ASN A 235 15.48 -2.24 -12.83
CA ASN A 235 14.53 -2.40 -13.95
C ASN A 235 13.20 -3.09 -13.55
N ASN A 236 12.51 -2.59 -12.52
CA ASN A 236 11.19 -3.02 -12.05
C ASN A 236 11.12 -4.40 -11.35
N THR A 237 12.24 -5.08 -11.10
CA THR A 237 12.23 -6.40 -10.41
C THR A 237 12.03 -6.30 -8.90
N GLN A 238 12.21 -5.10 -8.33
CA GLN A 238 12.08 -4.80 -6.89
C GLN A 238 10.77 -4.04 -6.55
N LEU A 239 9.97 -3.70 -7.57
CA LEU A 239 8.76 -2.91 -7.39
C LEU A 239 7.55 -3.85 -7.32
N TYR A 240 6.84 -3.80 -6.20
CA TYR A 240 5.65 -4.61 -5.95
C TYR A 240 4.43 -3.72 -5.77
N TYR A 241 3.31 -4.21 -6.30
CA TYR A 241 2.02 -3.54 -6.23
C TYR A 241 1.03 -4.45 -5.50
N PHE A 242 0.27 -3.87 -4.59
CA PHE A 242 -0.75 -4.57 -3.83
C PHE A 242 -2.09 -4.25 -4.47
N ASN A 243 -2.65 -5.21 -5.19
CA ASN A 243 -4.01 -5.11 -5.70
C ASN A 243 -4.98 -5.52 -4.58
N LEU A 244 -5.90 -4.63 -4.23
CA LEU A 244 -6.96 -4.96 -3.28
C LEU A 244 -7.95 -5.92 -3.96
N TRP A 245 -8.04 -7.13 -3.43
CA TRP A 245 -9.08 -8.09 -3.83
C TRP A 245 -10.16 -8.11 -2.75
N ASN A 246 -11.42 -7.95 -3.16
CA ASN A 246 -12.57 -7.95 -2.26
C ASN A 246 -13.56 -8.99 -2.78
N GLU A 247 -13.87 -10.01 -1.98
CA GLU A 247 -14.75 -11.15 -2.34
C GLU A 247 -16.19 -10.71 -2.68
N ASN A 248 -16.58 -9.48 -2.34
CA ASN A 248 -17.96 -8.99 -2.43
C ASN A 248 -18.40 -8.43 -3.81
N SER A 249 -17.74 -8.75 -4.91
CA SER A 249 -18.17 -8.28 -6.26
C SER A 249 -18.89 -9.33 -7.12
N ILE A 250 -19.22 -10.51 -6.57
CA ILE A 250 -20.04 -11.51 -7.26
C ILE A 250 -21.34 -11.70 -6.48
N GLU A 251 -22.25 -10.74 -6.62
CA GLU A 251 -23.70 -10.94 -6.53
C GLU A 251 -24.33 -9.60 -6.85
N LEU A 252 -24.76 -9.41 -8.11
CA LEU A 252 -25.86 -8.55 -8.55
C LEU A 252 -25.82 -8.51 -10.09
N ASN A 253 -26.46 -9.50 -10.72
CA ASN A 253 -27.36 -9.36 -11.86
C ASN A 253 -27.42 -10.66 -12.65
N ASP A 254 -28.35 -11.54 -12.27
CA ASP A 254 -29.12 -12.32 -13.24
C ASP A 254 -30.60 -12.14 -12.87
N ASN A 255 -31.22 -11.13 -13.47
CA ASN A 255 -32.66 -11.03 -13.68
C ASN A 255 -32.93 -11.16 -15.18
#